data_AF-A0A7K3GU48-F1
#
_entry.id   AF-A0A7K3GU48-F1
#
_cell.length_a   1.000
_cell.length_b   1.000
_cell.length_c   1.000
_cell.angle_alpha   90.00
_cell.angle_beta   90.00
_cell.angle_gamma   90.00
#
_symmetry.space_group_name_H-M   'P 1'
#
loop_
_entity.id
_entity.type
_entity.pdbx_description
1 polymer ?
#
loop_
_entity_poly.entity_id
_entity_poly.type
_entity_poly.pdbx_seq_one_letter_code
_entity_poly.pdbx_strand_id
1 'polypeptide(L)' 'MTQSKHETERKYEPATRGTGGLPDLTGVGPVASVTEAASEKLDAVYHDTEDLRLVATSA' A
#
# COMPACT_ATOMS: atom_id res chain seq x y z
N MET A 1 -8.58 6.41 -21.30
CA MET A 1 -8.15 7.74 -20.79
C MET A 1 -7.31 7.48 -19.56
N THR A 2 -6.02 7.81 -19.60
CA THR A 2 -5.12 7.58 -18.45
C THR A 2 -5.35 8.72 -17.47
N GLN A 3 -5.92 8.43 -16.31
CA GLN A 3 -5.92 9.39 -15.21
C GLN A 3 -4.59 9.28 -14.48
N SER A 4 -3.84 10.38 -14.44
CA SER A 4 -2.72 10.50 -13.52
C SER A 4 -3.25 10.62 -12.11
N LYS A 5 -2.69 9.85 -11.19
CA LYS A 5 -2.98 9.93 -9.76
C LYS A 5 -1.71 10.31 -9.02
N HIS A 6 -1.87 11.10 -7.96
CA HIS A 6 -0.82 11.29 -6.97
C HIS A 6 -1.11 10.33 -5.82
N GLU A 7 -0.12 9.51 -5.46
CA GLU A 7 -0.21 8.57 -4.35
C GLU A 7 0.63 9.11 -3.18
N THR A 8 0.02 9.17 -2.00
CA THR A 8 0.72 9.54 -0.76
C THR A 8 0.67 8.33 0.16
N GLU A 9 1.83 7.74 0.45
CA GLU A 9 1.93 6.55 1.28
C GLU A 9 2.96 6.72 2.41
N ARG A 10 2.76 5.96 3.51
CA ARG A 10 3.76 5.75 4.54
C ARG A 10 3.83 4.27 4.86
N LYS A 11 4.95 3.63 4.52
CA LYS A 11 5.19 2.20 4.80
C LYS A 11 5.69 2.01 6.22
N TYR A 12 5.24 0.94 6.88
CA TYR A 12 5.67 0.54 8.22
C TYR A 12 5.81 -0.98 8.27
N GLU A 13 6.81 -1.45 9.02
CA GLU A 13 6.95 -2.87 9.33
C GLU A 13 5.99 -3.21 10.48
N PRO A 14 5.01 -4.11 10.27
CA PRO A 14 4.03 -4.44 11.30
C PRO A 14 4.62 -5.42 12.31
N ALA A 15 4.29 -5.23 13.60
CA ALA A 15 4.75 -6.11 14.68
C ALA A 15 4.11 -7.52 14.63
N THR A 16 2.95 -7.64 14.00
CA THR A 16 2.28 -8.92 13.75
C THR A 16 1.78 -8.98 12.32
N ARG A 17 1.58 -10.19 11.79
CA ARG A 17 1.05 -10.37 10.44
C ARG A 17 -0.42 -9.95 10.38
N GLY A 18 -0.82 -9.27 9.31
CA GLY A 18 -2.20 -8.83 9.10
C GLY A 18 -2.48 -7.51 9.81
N THR A 19 -3.71 -7.32 10.30
CA THR A 19 -4.17 -6.09 10.98
C THR A 19 -3.92 -6.10 12.49
N GLY A 20 -3.25 -7.13 13.01
CA GLY A 20 -2.99 -7.26 14.45
C GLY A 20 -2.16 -6.08 14.98
N GLY A 21 -2.71 -5.37 15.97
CA GLY A 21 -2.10 -4.17 16.56
C GLY A 21 -2.53 -2.84 15.92
N LEU A 22 -3.33 -2.85 14.85
CA LEU A 22 -4.00 -1.64 14.37
C LEU A 22 -5.27 -1.37 15.18
N PRO A 23 -5.59 -0.10 15.50
CA PRO A 23 -6.85 0.24 16.16
C PRO A 23 -8.03 0.04 15.22
N ASP A 24 -9.21 -0.24 15.77
CA ASP A 24 -10.46 -0.15 15.01
C ASP A 24 -10.71 1.30 14.61
N LEU A 25 -11.03 1.51 13.34
CA LEU A 25 -11.31 2.83 12.75
C LEU A 25 -12.80 3.05 12.48
N THR A 26 -13.67 2.11 12.87
CA THR A 26 -15.13 2.24 12.72
C THR A 26 -15.64 3.49 13.44
N GLY A 27 -16.31 4.37 12.70
CA GLY A 27 -16.82 5.64 13.22
C GLY A 27 -15.78 6.75 13.37
N VAL A 28 -14.52 6.54 13.00
CA VAL A 28 -13.47 7.56 13.07
C VAL A 28 -13.62 8.55 11.92
N GLY A 29 -13.99 9.79 12.24
CA GLY A 29 -14.15 10.87 11.26
C GLY A 29 -15.14 10.47 10.15
N PRO A 30 -14.74 10.49 8.86
CA PRO A 30 -15.61 10.10 7.76
C PRO A 30 -15.76 8.57 7.56
N VAL A 31 -15.14 7.72 8.38
CA VAL A 31 -15.19 6.25 8.23
C VAL A 31 -16.42 5.68 8.91
N ALA A 32 -17.44 5.29 8.15
CA ALA A 32 -18.69 4.74 8.70
C ALA A 32 -18.56 3.29 9.21
N SER A 33 -17.76 2.46 8.53
CA SER A 33 -17.56 1.05 8.89
C SER A 33 -16.23 0.53 8.34
N VAL A 34 -15.58 -0.37 9.08
CA VAL A 34 -14.42 -1.15 8.60
C VAL A 34 -14.85 -2.60 8.43
N THR A 35 -14.51 -3.20 7.29
CA THR A 35 -14.73 -4.63 7.02
C THR A 35 -13.40 -5.36 7.02
N GLU A 36 -13.39 -6.64 7.42
CA GLU A 36 -12.21 -7.47 7.21
C GLU A 36 -11.88 -7.56 5.72
N ALA A 37 -10.68 -7.11 5.35
CA ALA A 37 -10.19 -7.25 3.99
C ALA A 37 -9.63 -8.66 3.79
N ALA A 38 -10.11 -9.35 2.76
CA ALA A 38 -9.44 -10.56 2.31
C ALA A 38 -8.06 -10.22 1.74
N SER A 39 -7.07 -11.07 1.98
CA SER A 39 -5.77 -10.93 1.34
C SER A 39 -5.89 -11.18 -0.16
N GLU A 40 -5.39 -10.26 -0.98
CA GLU A 40 -5.22 -10.46 -2.41
C GLU A 40 -3.76 -10.84 -2.70
N LYS A 41 -3.54 -11.81 -3.59
CA LYS A 41 -2.21 -12.13 -4.09
C LYS A 41 -1.95 -11.30 -5.35
N LEU A 42 -1.04 -10.34 -5.24
CA LEU A 42 -0.52 -9.61 -6.39
C LEU A 42 0.78 -10.26 -6.86
N ASP A 43 0.89 -10.51 -8.17
CA ASP A 43 2.14 -10.90 -8.81
C ASP A 43 2.62 -9.73 -9.68
N ALA A 44 3.75 -9.13 -9.29
CA ALA A 44 4.27 -7.92 -9.92
C ALA A 44 5.61 -8.23 -10.59
N VAL A 45 5.65 -8.11 -11.93
CA VAL A 45 6.88 -8.16 -12.70
C VAL A 45 7.46 -6.76 -12.79
N TYR A 46 8.59 -6.55 -12.13
CA TYR A 46 9.32 -5.28 -12.18
C TYR A 46 10.25 -5.27 -13.39
N HIS A 47 10.22 -4.17 -14.13
CA HIS A 47 11.14 -3.90 -15.23
C HIS A 47 12.06 -2.75 -14.85
N ASP A 48 13.34 -2.90 -15.16
CA ASP A 48 14.35 -1.85 -15.00
C ASP A 48 15.38 -2.00 -16.14
N THR A 49 16.33 -1.08 -16.21
CA THR A 49 17.50 -1.19 -17.08
C THR A 49 18.56 -2.09 -16.43
N GLU A 50 19.52 -2.58 -17.21
CA GLU A 50 20.61 -3.43 -16.70
C GLU A 50 21.40 -2.76 -15.56
N ASP A 51 21.53 -1.44 -15.62
CA ASP A 51 22.17 -0.58 -14.63
C ASP A 51 21.20 0.02 -13.58
N LEU A 52 19.95 -0.47 -13.51
CA LEU A 52 18.97 -0.13 -12.46
C LEU A 52 18.59 1.36 -12.36
N ARG A 53 18.37 2.03 -13.50
CA ARG A 53 18.11 3.48 -13.53
C ARG A 53 16.78 3.89 -12.92
N LEU A 54 15.74 3.04 -12.96
CA LEU A 54 14.43 3.38 -12.40
C LEU A 54 14.45 3.40 -10.88
N VAL A 55 15.02 2.37 -10.24
CA VAL A 55 15.20 2.38 -8.78
C VAL A 55 16.22 3.43 -8.33
N ALA A 56 17.27 3.70 -9.11
CA ALA A 56 18.22 4.75 -8.76
C ALA A 56 17.60 6.16 -8.75
N THR A 57 16.51 6.37 -9.50
CA THR A 57 15.78 7.65 -9.54
C THR A 57 14.47 7.64 -8.76
N SER A 58 14.10 6.52 -8.11
CA SER A 58 12.97 6.50 -7.19
C SER A 58 13.38 7.23 -5.90
N ALA A 59 12.69 8.33 -5.60
CA ALA A 59 12.92 9.17 -4.42
C ALA A 59 12.32 8.57 -3.15
#